data_AF-A0AA86QNG3-F1
#
_entry.id   AF-A0AA86QNG3-F1
#
_cell.length_a   1.000
_cell.length_b   1.000
_cell.length_c   1.000
_cell.angle_alpha   90.00
_cell.angle_beta   90.00
_cell.angle_gamma   90.00
#
_symmetry.space_group_name_H-M   'P 1'
#
loop_
_entity.id
_entity.type
_entity.pdbx_description
1 polymer ?
#
loop_
_entity_poly.entity_id
_entity_poly.type
_entity_poly.pdbx_seq_one_letter_code
_entity_poly.pdbx_strand_id
1 'polypeptide(L)'
;MNRDINNQLIENIALLQEIHSLNHLIETIQFSSMPKQRKHWTKGEDELLTQAVNVFGTEDVDKLAQVMVSKTREQIYFRVRYVLNNPVVYKERNIVGFQ
;
A
#
# COMPACT_ATOMS: atom_id res chain seq x y z
N MET A 1 -34.96 -22.43 30.86
CA MET A 1 -34.92 -21.05 30.36
C MET A 1 -33.55 -20.39 30.53
N ASN A 2 -32.98 -20.29 31.74
CA ASN A 2 -31.66 -19.64 31.93
C ASN A 2 -30.46 -20.40 31.31
N ARG A 3 -30.56 -21.73 31.17
CA ARG A 3 -29.48 -22.54 30.57
C ARG A 3 -29.33 -22.30 29.06
N ASP A 4 -30.43 -22.14 28.33
CA ASP A 4 -30.39 -21.87 26.89
C ASP A 4 -29.77 -20.51 26.60
N ILE A 5 -30.10 -19.50 27.41
CA ILE A 5 -29.53 -18.15 27.30
C ILE A 5 -28.02 -18.18 27.56
N ASN A 6 -27.57 -18.90 28.60
CA ASN A 6 -26.15 -19.01 28.92
C ASN A 6 -25.38 -19.77 27.83
N ASN A 7 -25.96 -20.83 27.26
CA ASN A 7 -25.35 -21.57 26.16
C ASN A 7 -25.24 -20.70 24.90
N GLN A 8 -26.30 -19.98 24.55
CA GLN A 8 -26.28 -19.04 23.43
C GLN A 8 -25.26 -17.92 23.64
N LEU A 9 -25.11 -17.44 24.88
CA LEU A 9 -24.14 -16.40 25.22
C LEU A 9 -22.69 -16.91 25.08
N ILE A 10 -22.43 -18.16 25.48
CA ILE A 10 -21.11 -18.80 25.32
C ILE A 10 -20.77 -18.98 23.84
N GLU A 11 -21.73 -19.45 23.03
CA GLU A 11 -21.55 -19.57 21.59
C GLU A 11 -21.27 -18.21 20.94
N ASN A 12 -22.02 -17.17 21.31
CA ASN A 12 -21.81 -15.81 20.79
C ASN A 12 -20.42 -15.26 21.18
N ILE A 13 -19.95 -15.52 22.41
CA ILE A 13 -18.60 -15.12 22.85
C ILE A 13 -17.52 -15.86 22.06
N ALA A 14 -17.69 -17.17 21.84
CA ALA A 14 -16.75 -17.97 21.06
C ALA A 14 -16.67 -17.47 19.60
N LEU A 15 -17.81 -17.17 18.97
CA LEU A 15 -17.86 -16.61 17.62
C LEU A 15 -17.18 -15.23 17.55
N LEU A 16 -17.35 -14.37 18.55
CA LEU A 16 -16.67 -13.06 18.60
C LEU A 16 -15.15 -13.20 18.73
N GLN A 17 -14.66 -14.17 19.51
CA GLN A 17 -13.23 -14.46 19.62
C GLN A 17 -12.64 -14.98 18.30
N GLU A 18 -13.40 -15.79 17.57
CA GLU A 18 -13.00 -16.31 16.27
C GLU A 18 -12.93 -15.20 15.21
N ILE A 19 -13.94 -14.33 15.15
CA ILE A 19 -13.94 -13.15 14.26
C ILE A 19 -12.75 -12.25 14.54
N HIS A 20 -12.44 -11.98 15.82
CA HIS A 20 -11.28 -11.16 16.18
C HIS A 20 -9.95 -11.78 15.71
N SER A 21 -9.82 -13.11 15.88
CA SER A 21 -8.65 -13.86 15.43
C SER A 21 -8.49 -13.84 13.91
N LEU A 22 -9.59 -13.94 13.17
CA LEU A 22 -9.59 -13.86 11.70
C LEU A 22 -9.20 -12.46 11.20
N ASN A 23 -9.68 -11.40 11.85
CA ASN A 23 -9.28 -10.03 11.49
C ASN A 23 -7.78 -9.80 11.70
N HIS A 24 -7.24 -10.26 12.84
CA HIS A 24 -5.80 -10.18 13.10
C HIS A 24 -4.97 -11.00 12.08
N LEU A 25 -5.49 -12.15 11.63
CA LEU A 25 -4.86 -12.92 10.56
C LEU A 25 -4.87 -12.17 9.21
N ILE A 26 -5.98 -11.49 8.88
CA ILE A 26 -6.07 -10.66 7.67
C ILE A 26 -5.05 -9.51 7.71
N GLU A 27 -4.95 -8.81 8.84
CA GLU A 27 -3.99 -7.72 9.03
C GLU A 27 -2.54 -8.19 8.88
N THR A 28 -2.21 -9.34 9.45
CA THR A 28 -0.87 -9.93 9.35
C THR A 28 -0.54 -10.42 7.95
N ILE A 29 -1.50 -11.04 7.24
CA ILE A 29 -1.31 -11.45 5.85
C ILE A 29 -1.11 -10.23 4.96
N GLN A 30 -1.95 -9.20 5.10
CA GLN A 30 -1.79 -7.93 4.36
C GLN A 30 -0.40 -7.33 4.59
N PHE A 31 0.06 -7.25 5.84
CA PHE A 31 1.38 -6.72 6.17
C PHE A 31 2.53 -7.57 5.60
N SER A 32 2.43 -8.90 5.65
CA SER A 32 3.43 -9.81 5.09
C SER A 32 3.53 -9.77 3.56
N SER A 33 2.43 -9.39 2.90
CA SER A 33 2.33 -9.21 1.45
C SER A 33 2.78 -7.82 0.97
N MET A 34 3.09 -6.90 1.89
CA MET A 34 3.60 -5.57 1.53
C MET A 34 4.95 -5.71 0.82
N PRO A 35 5.12 -5.10 -0.37
CA PRO A 35 6.38 -5.19 -1.08
C PRO A 35 7.51 -4.63 -0.22
N LYS A 36 8.55 -5.44 0.04
CA LYS A 36 9.78 -4.93 0.67
C LYS A 36 10.23 -3.66 -0.05
N GLN A 37 10.49 -2.59 0.70
CA GLN A 37 10.88 -1.30 0.14
C GLN A 37 12.11 -1.47 -0.75
N ARG A 38 11.91 -1.33 -2.07
CA ARG A 38 12.96 -1.51 -3.07
C ARG A 38 13.69 -0.19 -3.27
N LYS A 39 15.02 -0.23 -3.27
CA LYS A 39 15.87 0.94 -3.59
C LYS A 39 15.71 1.41 -5.04
N HIS A 40 15.37 0.49 -5.95
CA HIS A 40 15.18 0.78 -7.37
C HIS A 40 13.71 1.06 -7.70
N TRP A 41 13.51 1.99 -8.64
CA TRP A 41 12.23 2.30 -9.24
C TRP A 41 12.06 1.46 -10.50
N THR A 42 10.97 0.70 -10.56
CA THR A 42 10.60 -0.03 -11.77
C THR A 42 9.75 0.86 -12.69
N LYS A 43 9.64 0.47 -13.96
CA LYS A 43 8.77 1.16 -14.92
C LYS A 43 7.31 1.18 -14.46
N GLY A 44 6.79 0.07 -13.94
CA GLY A 44 5.44 -0.01 -13.40
C GLY A 44 5.22 0.90 -12.19
N GLU A 45 6.23 1.09 -11.35
CA GLU A 45 6.17 2.05 -10.24
C GLU A 45 6.17 3.51 -10.73
N ASP A 46 6.94 3.85 -11.76
CA ASP A 46 6.91 5.18 -12.37
C ASP A 46 5.58 5.45 -13.11
N GLU A 47 5.02 4.44 -13.79
CA GLU A 47 3.70 4.53 -14.43
C GLU A 47 2.60 4.75 -13.38
N LEU A 48 2.62 3.98 -12.29
CA LEU A 48 1.69 4.14 -11.18
C LEU A 48 1.82 5.53 -10.53
N LEU A 49 3.05 5.98 -10.28
CA LEU A 49 3.29 7.31 -9.73
C LEU A 49 2.81 8.42 -10.67
N THR A 50 3.03 8.27 -11.98
CA THR A 50 2.56 9.22 -12.99
C THR A 50 1.04 9.31 -13.00
N GLN A 51 0.35 8.18 -12.94
CA GLN A 51 -1.11 8.15 -12.84
C GLN A 51 -1.60 8.80 -11.53
N ALA A 52 -0.96 8.49 -10.40
CA ALA A 52 -1.32 9.08 -9.12
C ALA A 52 -1.10 10.61 -9.10
N VAL A 53 0.01 11.09 -9.67
CA VAL A 53 0.27 12.53 -9.83
C VAL A 53 -0.77 13.20 -10.73
N ASN A 54 -1.22 12.54 -11.80
CA ASN A 54 -2.28 13.09 -12.65
C ASN A 54 -3.64 13.21 -11.92
N VAL A 55 -3.89 12.36 -10.92
CA VAL A 55 -5.15 12.37 -10.14
C VAL A 55 -5.08 13.34 -8.96
N PHE A 56 -3.99 13.32 -8.20
CA PHE A 56 -3.87 14.05 -6.93
C PHE A 56 -3.01 15.31 -7.00
N GLY A 57 -2.27 15.51 -8.10
CA GLY A 57 -1.25 16.54 -8.22
C GLY A 57 0.08 16.14 -7.58
N THR A 58 1.07 17.02 -7.69
CA THR A 58 2.43 16.80 -7.16
C THR A 58 2.63 17.29 -5.72
N GLU A 59 1.67 18.03 -5.17
CA GLU A 59 1.80 18.69 -3.86
C GLU A 59 1.39 17.77 -2.69
N ASP A 60 0.42 16.88 -2.92
CA ASP A 60 -0.13 16.01 -1.88
C ASP A 60 0.58 14.64 -1.85
N VAL A 61 1.83 14.65 -1.41
CA VAL A 61 2.71 13.46 -1.36
C VAL A 61 2.13 12.37 -0.44
N ASP A 62 1.39 12.76 0.59
CA ASP A 62 0.78 11.83 1.53
C ASP A 62 -0.30 10.97 0.86
N LYS A 63 -1.09 11.55 -0.06
CA LYS A 63 -1.99 10.76 -0.92
C LYS A 63 -1.23 9.86 -1.90
N LEU A 64 -0.13 10.34 -2.47
CA LEU A 64 0.70 9.51 -3.36
C LEU A 64 1.29 8.30 -2.62
N ALA A 65 1.70 8.48 -1.36
CA ALA A 65 2.23 7.41 -0.51
C ALA A 65 1.20 6.34 -0.13
N GLN A 66 -0.09 6.71 -0.02
CA GLN A 66 -1.16 5.73 0.20
C GLN A 66 -1.34 4.80 -1.01
N VAL A 67 -1.12 5.31 -2.22
CA VAL A 67 -1.17 4.50 -3.46
C VAL A 67 0.11 3.67 -3.62
N MET A 68 1.26 4.24 -3.25
CA MET A 68 2.57 3.64 -3.43
C MET A 68 3.11 3.03 -2.13
N VAL A 69 2.42 2.00 -1.65
CA VAL A 69 2.76 1.27 -0.41
C VAL A 69 4.19 0.71 -0.33
N SER A 70 4.86 0.54 -1.47
CA SER A 70 6.25 0.03 -1.57
C SER A 70 7.33 1.10 -1.43
N LYS A 71 6.97 2.39 -1.33
CA LYS A 71 7.90 3.53 -1.33
C LYS A 71 7.63 4.46 -0.14
N THR A 72 8.68 5.07 0.39
CA THR A 72 8.51 6.09 1.44
C THR A 72 8.06 7.41 0.83
N ARG A 73 7.46 8.26 1.67
CA ARG A 73 7.09 9.63 1.33
C ARG A 73 8.26 10.42 0.71
N GLU A 74 9.45 10.29 1.29
CA GLU A 74 10.66 10.96 0.80
C GLU A 74 11.04 10.44 -0.59
N GLN A 75 11.04 9.13 -0.79
CA GLN A 75 11.36 8.53 -2.10
C GLN A 75 10.42 9.03 -3.19
N ILE A 76 9.12 9.09 -2.88
CA ILE A 76 8.08 9.59 -3.78
C ILE A 76 8.32 11.07 -4.08
N TYR A 77 8.52 11.90 -3.06
CA TYR A 77 8.80 13.32 -3.22
C TYR A 77 10.00 13.59 -4.14
N PHE A 78 11.12 12.91 -3.89
CA PHE A 78 12.31 13.03 -4.73
C PHE A 78 12.04 12.58 -6.17
N ARG A 79 11.31 11.47 -6.35
CA ARG A 79 11.01 10.96 -7.69
C ARG A 79 10.13 11.92 -8.49
N VAL A 80 9.07 12.44 -7.89
CA VAL A 80 8.19 13.43 -8.52
C VAL A 80 8.98 14.69 -8.89
N ARG A 81 9.71 15.26 -7.93
CA ARG A 81 10.38 16.56 -8.10
C ARG A 81 11.51 16.54 -9.12
N TYR A 82 12.30 15.47 -9.17
CA TYR A 82 13.56 15.45 -9.94
C TYR A 82 13.54 14.51 -11.15
N VAL A 83 12.62 13.53 -11.19
CA VAL A 83 12.56 12.55 -12.29
C VAL A 83 11.35 12.78 -13.17
N LEU A 84 10.14 12.82 -12.60
CA LEU A 84 8.92 12.99 -13.41
C LEU A 84 8.82 14.39 -14.02
N ASN A 85 9.22 15.43 -13.28
CA ASN A 85 9.24 16.80 -13.78
C ASN A 85 10.40 17.08 -14.76
N ASN A 86 11.32 16.13 -14.96
CA ASN A 86 12.43 16.27 -15.90
C ASN A 86 12.23 15.33 -17.11
N PRO A 87 11.74 15.84 -18.26
CA PRO A 87 11.40 15.01 -19.41
C PRO A 87 12.61 14.32 -20.06
N VAL A 88 13.84 14.81 -19.83
CA VAL A 88 15.07 14.15 -20.30
C VAL A 88 15.34 12.89 -19.47
N VAL A 89 15.31 13.02 -18.15
CA VAL A 89 15.58 11.92 -17.21
C VAL A 89 14.48 10.86 -17.27
N TYR A 90 13.21 11.26 -17.41
CA TYR A 90 12.09 10.33 -17.55
C TYR A 90 12.21 9.45 -18.81
N LYS A 91 12.62 10.04 -19.94
CA LYS A 91 12.79 9.28 -21.20
C LYS A 91 13.96 8.30 -21.10
N GLU A 92 15.11 8.73 -20.59
CA GLU A 92 16.30 7.87 -20.47
C GLU A 92 16.04 6.62 -19.61
N ARG A 93 15.31 6.77 -18.49
CA ARG A 93 14.99 5.65 -17.59
C ARG A 93 13.94 4.68 -18.14
N ASN A 94 13.05 5.16 -19.00
CA ASN A 94 12.03 4.33 -19.64
C ASN A 94 12.55 3.57 -20.87
N ILE A 95 13.76 3.89 -21.36
CA ILE A 95 14.39 3.24 -22.52
C ILE A 95 15.28 2.06 -22.11
N VAL A 96 15.84 2.07 -20.89
CA VAL A 96 16.67 0.97 -20.37
C VAL A 96 15.97 0.25 -19.23
N GLY A 97 15.13 -0.72 -19.60
CA GLY A 97 14.63 -1.73 -18.65
C GLY A 97 15.76 -2.62 -18.18
N PHE A 98 16.35 -2.32 -17.02
CA PHE A 98 17.18 -3.28 -16.31
C PHE A 98 16.29 -4.05 -15.32
N GLN A 99 16.16 -5.34 -15.60
CA GLN A 99 15.57 -6.38 -14.75
C GLN A 99 16.30 -6.51 -13.42
#